data_AF-G6C6P5-F1
#
_entry.id   AF-G6C6P5-F1
#
_cell.length_a   1.000
_cell.length_b   1.000
_cell.length_c   1.000
_cell.angle_alpha   90.00
_cell.angle_beta   90.00
_cell.angle_gamma   90.00
#
_symmetry.space_group_name_H-M   'P 1'
#
loop_
_entity.id
_entity.type
_entity.pdbx_description
1 polymer ?
#
loop_
_entity_poly.entity_id
_entity_poly.type
_entity_poly.pdbx_seq_one_letter_code
_entity_poly.pdbx_strand_id
1 'polypeptide(L)' 'MDKMFCYQCQETAKGTGCTTIGVCGKDAETSGLQDLLIHTDKGVAAYSSVL' A
#
# COMPACT_ATOMS: atom_id res chain seq x y z
N MET A 1 5.06 -12.72 -11.23
CA MET A 1 5.29 -11.92 -10.02
C MET A 1 4.47 -10.65 -10.18
N ASP A 2 3.50 -10.43 -9.30
CA ASP A 2 2.71 -9.19 -9.30
C ASP A 2 3.60 -8.01 -8.85
N LYS A 3 3.37 -6.81 -9.41
CA LYS A 3 4.24 -5.64 -9.22
C LYS A 3 3.81 -4.77 -8.02
N MET A 4 2.60 -4.97 -7.52
CA MET A 4 2.01 -4.29 -6.36
C MET A 4 0.92 -5.17 -5.74
N PHE A 5 0.41 -4.79 -4.58
CA PHE A 5 -0.85 -5.31 -4.05
C PHE A 5 -1.56 -4.22 -3.24
N CYS A 6 -2.71 -3.75 -3.70
CA CYS A 6 -3.49 -2.74 -3.00
C CYS A 6 -4.99 -3.06 -3.04
N TYR A 7 -5.60 -3.17 -1.86
CA TYR A 7 -7.01 -3.54 -1.65
C TYR A 7 -7.82 -2.53 -0.79
N GLN A 8 -7.29 -1.32 -0.60
CA GLN A 8 -7.80 -0.40 0.44
C GLN A 8 -9.13 0.30 0.12
N CYS A 9 -9.46 0.47 -1.17
CA CYS A 9 -10.68 1.16 -1.58
C CYS A 9 -11.73 0.19 -2.10
N GLN A 10 -12.98 0.62 -2.15
CA GLN A 10 -14.09 -0.20 -2.62
C GLN A 10 -13.91 -0.60 -4.11
N GLU A 11 -13.29 0.28 -4.91
CA GLU A 11 -13.15 0.13 -6.37
C GLU A 11 -11.99 -0.79 -6.80
N THR A 12 -11.45 -1.63 -5.91
CA THR A 12 -10.31 -2.49 -6.27
C THR A 12 -10.60 -3.43 -7.43
N ALA A 13 -9.57 -3.78 -8.20
CA ALA A 13 -9.73 -4.64 -9.36
C ALA A 13 -10.41 -5.97 -8.97
N LYS A 14 -11.51 -6.29 -9.66
CA LYS A 14 -12.35 -7.48 -9.42
C LYS A 14 -12.88 -7.60 -7.97
N GLY A 15 -12.91 -6.50 -7.21
CA GLY A 15 -13.29 -6.51 -5.79
C GLY A 15 -12.36 -7.32 -4.89
N THR A 16 -11.09 -7.52 -5.28
CA THR A 16 -10.12 -8.36 -4.54
C THR A 16 -8.83 -7.60 -4.24
N GLY A 17 -8.22 -6.99 -5.26
CA GLY A 17 -6.96 -6.26 -5.10
C GLY A 17 -6.37 -5.87 -6.44
N CYS A 18 -5.74 -4.70 -6.49
CA CYS A 18 -5.00 -4.21 -7.64
C CYS A 18 -3.57 -4.76 -7.61
N THR A 19 -3.14 -5.48 -8.65
CA THR A 19 -1.82 -6.14 -8.72
C THR A 19 -0.86 -5.58 -9.80
N THR A 20 -1.36 -4.74 -10.69
CA THR A 20 -0.59 -4.13 -11.80
C THR A 20 -0.73 -2.60 -11.83
N ILE A 21 -1.95 -2.09 -11.79
CA ILE A 21 -2.29 -0.67 -11.64
C ILE A 21 -3.58 -0.57 -10.82
N GLY A 22 -3.70 0.46 -9.99
CA GLY A 22 -4.92 0.77 -9.26
C GLY A 22 -6.03 1.23 -10.19
N VAL A 23 -7.28 0.84 -9.91
CA VAL A 23 -8.45 1.40 -10.60
C VAL A 23 -8.52 2.92 -10.44
N CYS A 24 -8.03 3.43 -9.31
CA CYS A 24 -7.85 4.86 -9.03
C CYS A 24 -6.65 5.52 -9.76
N GLY A 25 -5.91 4.79 -10.61
CA GLY A 25 -4.74 5.30 -11.34
C GLY A 25 -3.40 5.19 -10.61
N LYS A 26 -3.36 4.66 -9.37
CA LYS A 26 -2.12 4.44 -8.63
C LYS A 26 -1.23 3.41 -9.34
N ASP A 27 -0.04 3.81 -9.78
CA ASP A 27 0.94 2.90 -10.37
C ASP A 27 1.68 2.06 -9.31
N ALA A 28 2.44 1.06 -9.78
CA ALA A 28 3.14 0.13 -8.91
C ALA A 28 4.28 0.78 -8.10
N GLU A 29 4.95 1.80 -8.67
CA GLU A 29 6.01 2.54 -7.98
C GLU A 29 5.42 3.34 -6.81
N THR A 30 4.37 4.10 -7.06
CA THR A 30 3.62 4.85 -6.04
C THR A 30 3.05 3.90 -4.99
N SER A 31 2.52 2.74 -5.39
CA SER A 31 2.05 1.73 -4.42
C SER A 31 3.18 1.24 -3.52
N GLY A 32 4.34 0.90 -4.09
CA GLY A 32 5.50 0.43 -3.30
C GLY A 32 6.07 1.50 -2.36
N LEU A 33 6.09 2.77 -2.79
CA LEU A 33 6.50 3.89 -1.92
C LEU A 33 5.50 4.10 -0.76
N GLN A 34 4.19 3.96 -1.00
CA GLN A 34 3.19 4.03 0.06
C GLN A 34 3.31 2.85 1.05
N ASP A 35 3.61 1.65 0.55
CA ASP A 35 3.86 0.48 1.41
C ASP A 35 5.09 0.70 2.31
N LEU A 36 6.17 1.26 1.75
CA LEU A 36 7.38 1.61 2.50
C LEU A 36 7.15 2.73 3.52
N LEU A 37 6.35 3.75 3.16
CA LEU A 37 5.95 4.81 4.08
C LEU A 37 5.24 4.23 5.30
N ILE A 38 4.19 3.41 5.09
CA ILE A 38 3.45 2.79 6.18
C ILE A 38 4.33 1.85 7.02
N HIS A 39 5.29 1.14 6.40
CA HIS A 39 6.26 0.34 7.15
C HIS A 39 7.12 1.20 8.07
N THR A 40 7.63 2.32 7.55
CA THR A 40 8.48 3.25 8.30
C THR A 40 7.71 3.92 9.44
N ASP A 41 6.47 4.37 9.17
CA ASP A 41 5.60 4.99 10.16
C ASP A 41 5.29 4.04 11.33
N LYS A 42 5.08 2.74 11.04
CA LYS A 42 4.95 1.72 12.09
C LYS A 42 6.21 1.61 12.96
N GLY A 43 7.40 1.73 12.37
CA GLY A 43 8.67 1.78 13.09
C GLY A 43 8.74 2.99 14.04
N VAL A 44 8.38 4.18 13.55
CA VAL A 44 8.33 5.40 14.38
C VAL A 44 7.31 5.25 15.52
N ALA A 45 6.12 4.73 15.22
CA ALA A 45 5.09 4.50 16.22
C ALA A 45 5.52 3.49 17.30
N ALA A 46 6.32 2.48 16.93
CA ALA A 46 6.87 1.52 17.88
C ALA A 46 7.81 2.20 18.89
N TYR A 47 8.70 3.10 18.45
CA TYR A 47 9.54 3.88 19.36
C TYR A 47 8.72 4.82 20.26
N SER A 48 7.71 5.49 19.70
CA SER A 48 6.83 6.38 20.45
C SER A 48 6.03 5.64 21.54
N SER A 49 5.65 4.38 21.29
CA SER A 49 4.80 3.60 22.20
C SER A 49 5.56 2.98 23.39
N VAL A 50 6.88 3.09 23.42
CA VAL A 50 7.76 2.50 24.45
C VAL A 50 8.37 3.58 25.38
N LEU A 51 8.21 4.86 25.03
CA LEU A 51 8.59 6.02 25.85
C LEU A 51 7.39 6.49 26.68
#